data_AF-A0A951X5Q3-F1
#
_entry.id   AF-A0A951X5Q3-F1
#
_cell.length_a   1.000
_cell.length_b   1.000
_cell.length_c   1.000
_cell.angle_alpha   90.00
_cell.angle_beta   90.00
_cell.angle_gamma   90.00
#
_symmetry.space_group_name_H-M   'P 1'
#
loop_
_entity.id
_entity.type
_entity.pdbx_description
1 polymer ?
#
loop_
_entity_poly.entity_id
_entity_poly.type
_entity_poly.pdbx_seq_one_letter_code
_entity_poly.pdbx_strand_id
1 'polypeptide(L)'
;MSNFTYKAFDFTIDSALELPGFPSTTGESDVLITEGTVPHQLKRPSACGLFFQAQSTEWLLTLERIAGVRFHIRDGREIVVERMPG
;
A
#
# COMPACT_ATOMS: atom_id res chain seq x y z
N MET A 1 -17.31 -6.76 1.49
CA MET A 1 -16.16 -7.22 0.68
C MET A 1 -15.33 -8.12 1.58
N SER A 2 -14.89 -9.26 1.06
CA SER A 2 -14.12 -10.23 1.85
C SER A 2 -12.65 -9.82 1.84
N ASN A 3 -12.09 -9.58 3.01
CA ASN A 3 -10.66 -9.35 3.17
C ASN A 3 -9.92 -10.69 3.29
N PHE A 4 -8.67 -10.72 2.83
CA PHE A 4 -7.77 -11.87 2.95
C PHE A 4 -6.70 -11.57 3.99
N THR A 5 -6.44 -12.52 4.90
CA THR A 5 -5.38 -12.38 5.90
C THR A 5 -4.22 -13.31 5.58
N TYR A 6 -3.02 -12.75 5.52
CA TYR A 6 -1.80 -13.44 5.11
C TYR A 6 -0.70 -13.29 6.17
N LYS A 7 0.23 -14.25 6.21
CA LYS A 7 1.46 -14.17 7.01
C LYS A 7 2.65 -13.88 6.10
N ALA A 8 3.47 -12.90 6.49
CA ALA A 8 4.73 -12.57 5.85
C ALA A 8 5.81 -12.42 6.92
N PHE A 9 6.71 -13.40 7.02
CA PHE A 9 7.63 -13.52 8.17
C PHE A 9 6.84 -13.50 9.49
N ASP A 10 7.19 -12.63 10.42
CA ASP A 10 6.47 -12.46 11.69
C ASP A 10 5.32 -11.44 11.61
N PHE A 11 5.03 -10.88 10.44
CA PHE A 11 3.94 -9.92 10.22
C PHE A 11 2.67 -10.58 9.72
N THR A 12 1.53 -10.08 10.18
CA THR A 12 0.19 -10.41 9.69
C THR A 12 -0.33 -9.26 8.83
N ILE A 13 -0.77 -9.58 7.62
CA ILE A 13 -1.27 -8.60 6.63
C ILE A 13 -2.76 -8.86 6.42
N ASP A 14 -3.58 -7.83 6.61
CA ASP A 14 -4.96 -7.82 6.15
C ASP A 14 -5.04 -7.10 4.81
N SER A 15 -5.57 -7.74 3.78
CA SER A 15 -5.51 -7.25 2.40
C SER A 15 -6.84 -7.36 1.69
N ALA A 16 -7.28 -6.26 1.08
CA ALA A 16 -8.40 -6.22 0.14
C ALA A 16 -8.06 -6.90 -1.21
N LEU A 17 -6.78 -7.14 -1.48
CA LEU A 17 -6.27 -7.77 -2.69
C LEU A 17 -5.75 -9.17 -2.37
N GLU A 18 -5.92 -10.11 -3.30
CA GLU A 18 -5.23 -11.40 -3.19
C GLU A 18 -3.72 -11.22 -3.32
N LEU A 19 -2.95 -11.89 -2.45
CA LEU A 19 -1.49 -11.91 -2.48
C LEU A 19 -0.99 -13.34 -2.76
N PRO A 20 -0.89 -13.74 -4.05
CA PRO A 20 -0.45 -15.09 -4.40
C PRO A 20 0.93 -15.41 -3.84
N GLY A 21 1.08 -16.62 -3.31
CA GLY A 21 2.34 -17.11 -2.73
C GLY A 21 2.54 -16.77 -1.26
N PHE A 22 1.65 -15.99 -0.64
CA PHE A 22 1.65 -15.78 0.80
C PHE A 22 0.78 -16.84 1.51
N PRO A 23 1.26 -17.46 2.60
CA PRO A 23 0.43 -18.36 3.40
C PRO A 23 -0.71 -17.59 4.04
N SER A 24 -1.92 -18.17 4.01
CA SER A 24 -3.06 -17.63 4.74
C SER A 24 -2.88 -17.77 6.24
N THR A 25 -3.45 -16.85 7.00
CA THR A 25 -3.42 -16.87 8.46
C THR A 25 -4.68 -16.25 9.05
N THR A 26 -4.80 -16.26 10.36
CA THR A 26 -5.87 -15.59 11.11
C THR A 26 -5.24 -14.85 12.30
N GLY A 27 -5.86 -13.75 12.72
CA GLY A 27 -5.38 -12.96 13.86
C GLY A 27 -5.48 -11.45 13.62
N GLU A 28 -4.92 -10.69 14.55
CA GLU A 28 -4.78 -9.24 14.44
C GLU A 28 -3.75 -8.89 13.36
N SER A 29 -4.05 -7.87 12.55
CA SER A 29 -3.18 -7.43 11.46
C SER A 29 -2.20 -6.35 11.92
N ASP A 30 -0.94 -6.53 11.53
CA ASP A 30 0.12 -5.53 11.71
C ASP A 30 0.07 -4.49 10.58
N VAL A 31 -0.35 -4.93 9.38
CA VAL A 31 -0.45 -4.09 8.18
C VAL A 31 -1.81 -4.29 7.52
N LEU A 32 -2.44 -3.19 7.11
CA LEU A 32 -3.68 -3.16 6.36
C LEU A 32 -3.45 -2.65 4.94
N ILE A 33 -3.90 -3.41 3.94
CA ILE A 33 -3.88 -3.05 2.52
C ILE A 33 -5.32 -2.87 2.04
N THR A 34 -5.66 -1.68 1.56
CA THR A 34 -6.99 -1.33 1.07
C THR A 34 -6.95 -0.79 -0.35
N GLU A 35 -8.06 -0.91 -1.07
CA GLU A 35 -8.27 -0.18 -2.32
C GLU A 35 -8.94 1.17 -2.01
N GLY A 36 -8.45 2.25 -2.62
CA GLY A 36 -8.98 3.60 -2.38
C GLY A 36 -8.29 4.67 -3.19
N THR A 37 -8.75 5.92 -3.07
CA THR A 37 -8.12 7.07 -3.72
C THR A 37 -6.83 7.46 -3.00
N VAL A 38 -5.78 7.71 -3.76
CA VAL A 38 -4.47 8.11 -3.25
C VAL A 38 -4.16 9.54 -3.72
N PRO A 39 -3.61 10.42 -2.86
CA PRO A 39 -3.24 11.77 -3.29
C PRO A 39 -2.20 11.76 -4.43
N HIS A 40 -2.29 12.72 -5.34
CA HIS A 40 -1.28 12.90 -6.40
C HIS A 40 0.07 13.42 -5.87
N GLN A 41 0.06 14.06 -4.70
CA GLN A 41 1.24 14.66 -4.09
C GLN A 41 1.09 14.69 -2.57
N LEU A 42 2.21 14.50 -1.86
CA LEU A 42 2.28 14.75 -0.42
C LEU A 42 2.33 16.26 -0.15
N LYS A 43 1.79 16.72 0.98
CA LYS A 43 1.70 18.16 1.28
C LYS A 43 3.08 18.83 1.40
N ARG A 44 4.06 18.16 2.01
CA ARG A 44 5.41 18.69 2.26
C ARG A 44 6.45 17.57 2.24
N PRO A 45 6.69 16.94 1.07
CA PRO A 45 7.65 15.84 0.99
C PRO A 45 9.05 16.34 1.37
N SER A 46 9.73 15.61 2.23
CA SER A 46 11.14 15.86 2.58
C SER A 46 12.10 15.20 1.59
N ALA A 47 11.62 14.25 0.78
CA ALA A 47 12.36 13.62 -0.30
C ALA A 47 11.45 13.33 -1.50
N CYS A 48 12.00 13.49 -2.71
CA CYS A 48 11.31 13.22 -3.97
C CYS A 48 12.25 12.47 -4.93
N GLY A 49 11.70 11.53 -5.67
CA GLY A 49 12.34 10.87 -6.80
C GLY A 49 11.38 10.70 -7.97
N LEU A 50 11.83 10.02 -9.02
CA LEU A 50 11.05 9.87 -10.26
C LEU A 50 9.67 9.20 -10.03
N PHE A 51 9.62 8.23 -9.12
CA PHE A 51 8.42 7.43 -8.85
C PHE A 51 7.96 7.51 -7.39
N PHE A 52 8.54 8.40 -6.59
CA PHE A 52 8.16 8.49 -5.18
C PHE A 52 8.24 9.90 -4.60
N GLN A 53 7.44 10.12 -3.57
CA GLN A 53 7.58 11.21 -2.61
C GLN A 53 7.55 10.60 -1.21
N ALA A 54 8.33 11.16 -0.29
CA ALA A 54 8.38 10.69 1.08
C ALA A 54 8.45 11.85 2.07
N GLN A 55 7.81 11.66 3.22
CA GLN A 55 8.02 12.39 4.46
C GLN A 55 8.03 11.39 5.63
N SER A 56 8.39 11.85 6.83
CA SER A 56 8.66 11.03 8.03
C SER A 56 7.99 9.65 8.07
N THR A 57 6.66 9.58 8.05
CA THR A 57 5.89 8.32 8.15
C THR A 57 5.00 8.04 6.94
N GLU A 58 5.16 8.80 5.85
CA GLU A 58 4.24 8.77 4.72
C GLU A 58 5.02 8.70 3.41
N TRP A 59 4.65 7.73 2.58
CA TRP A 59 5.24 7.52 1.26
C TRP A 59 4.16 7.47 0.21
N LEU A 60 4.45 8.11 -0.91
CA LEU A 60 3.63 8.08 -2.10
C LEU A 60 4.45 7.47 -3.23
N LEU A 61 4.00 6.33 -3.77
CA LEU A 61 4.61 5.71 -4.94
C LEU A 61 3.70 5.91 -6.16
N THR A 62 4.26 6.44 -7.23
CA THR A 62 3.53 6.75 -8.47
C THR A 62 4.07 5.88 -9.59
N LEU A 63 3.39 4.75 -9.83
CA LEU A 63 3.77 3.74 -10.84
C LEU A 63 2.75 3.66 -11.98
N GLU A 64 2.06 4.75 -12.26
CA GLU A 64 0.96 4.84 -13.23
C GLU A 64 1.38 4.39 -14.63
N ARG A 65 2.59 4.77 -15.06
CA ARG A 65 3.11 4.41 -16.39
C ARG A 65 3.74 3.03 -16.47
N ILE A 66 3.91 2.33 -15.34
CA ILE A 66 4.58 1.03 -15.26
C ILE A 66 3.56 -0.07 -14.98
N ALA A 67 2.74 0.13 -13.95
CA ALA A 67 1.78 -0.84 -13.45
C ALA A 67 0.33 -0.30 -13.48
N GLY A 68 0.11 0.97 -13.83
CA GLY A 68 -1.22 1.57 -13.73
C GLY A 68 -1.72 1.70 -12.30
N VAL A 69 -0.82 1.88 -11.32
CA VAL A 69 -1.17 1.90 -9.89
C VAL A 69 -0.41 2.99 -9.14
N ARG A 70 -1.06 3.57 -8.13
CA ARG A 70 -0.46 4.48 -7.14
C ARG A 70 -0.63 3.88 -5.73
N PHE A 71 0.39 4.03 -4.89
CA PHE A 71 0.38 3.52 -3.52
C PHE A 71 0.59 4.65 -2.52
N HIS A 72 -0.20 4.64 -1.45
CA HIS A 72 -0.01 5.50 -0.29
C HIS A 72 0.30 4.67 0.94
N ILE A 73 1.50 4.82 1.50
CA ILE A 73 1.93 4.09 2.67
C ILE A 73 1.97 5.04 3.86
N ARG A 74 1.34 4.67 4.98
CA ARG A 74 1.24 5.51 6.18
C ARG A 74 1.61 4.75 7.42
N ASP A 75 2.40 5.40 8.28
CA ASP A 75 2.76 4.96 9.64
C ASP A 75 3.33 3.54 9.73
N GLY A 76 3.87 3.03 8.60
CA GLY A 76 4.41 1.68 8.47
C GLY A 76 3.36 0.55 8.60
N ARG A 77 2.07 0.88 8.64
CA ARG A 77 0.99 -0.07 8.95
C ARG A 77 -0.19 -0.03 7.98
N GLU A 78 -0.23 0.95 7.08
CA GLU A 78 -1.32 1.07 6.13
C GLU A 78 -0.80 1.30 4.72
N ILE A 79 -1.41 0.61 3.75
CA ILE A 79 -1.17 0.79 2.32
C ILE A 79 -2.51 0.98 1.62
N VAL A 80 -2.73 2.14 1.03
CA VAL A 80 -3.86 2.39 0.14
C VAL A 80 -3.39 2.24 -1.31
N VAL A 81 -4.11 1.45 -2.09
CA VAL A 81 -3.82 1.15 -3.48
C VAL A 81 -4.88 1.80 -4.36
N GLU A 82 -4.46 2.68 -5.27
CA GLU A 82 -5.33 3.26 -6.29
C GLU A 82 -4.96 2.69 -7.67
N ARG A 83 -5.90 1.99 -8.31
CA ARG A 83 -5.74 1.54 -9.70
C ARG A 83 -6.12 2.69 -10.64
N MET A 84 -5.28 2.95 -11.61
CA MET A 84 -5.55 3.94 -12.64
C MET A 84 -6.28 3.31 -13.83
N PRO A 85 -7.27 4.00 -14.40
CA PRO A 85 -7.84 3.60 -15.68
C PRO A 85 -6.73 3.65 -16.75
N GLY A 86 -6.60 2.56 -17.51
CA GLY A 86 -5.68 2.45 -18.64
C GLY A 86 -6.16 3.17 -19.88
#